data_AF-A0A1L3MTI2-F1
#
_entry.id   AF-A0A1L3MTI2-F1
#
_cell.length_a   1.000
_cell.length_b   1.000
_cell.length_c   1.000
_cell.angle_alpha   90.00
_cell.angle_beta   90.00
_cell.angle_gamma   90.00
#
_symmetry.space_group_name_H-M   'P 1'
#
loop_
_entity.id
_entity.type
_entity.pdbx_description
1 polymer ?
#
loop_
_entity_poly.entity_id
_entity_poly.type
_entity_poly.pdbx_seq_one_letter_code
_entity_poly.pdbx_strand_id
1 'polypeptide(L)'
;MGTVLWIIYLGILGAAAIGFLLKGKYKTVYLKLDFVVSVIAWIGLFGFVTDMNLLTPLVWKIVFVCALLWDVCFGIFFNKMNGEDVEEMKELSLFAKRVITFFTMLVLLGPLYVGLFHYAFF
;
A
#
# COMPACT_ATOMS: atom_id res chain seq x y z
N MET A 1 13.13 -18.45 8.44
CA MET A 1 13.79 -17.14 8.19
C MET A 1 12.90 -16.17 7.40
N GLY A 2 12.11 -16.61 6.41
CA GLY A 2 11.21 -15.74 5.64
C GLY A 2 10.12 -15.01 6.45
N THR A 3 9.61 -15.61 7.53
CA THR A 3 8.54 -15.04 8.38
C THR A 3 8.93 -13.75 9.09
N VAL A 4 10.18 -13.62 9.55
CA VAL A 4 10.63 -12.43 10.30
C VAL A 4 10.64 -11.18 9.41
N LEU A 5 11.07 -11.31 8.15
CA LEU A 5 11.07 -10.20 7.18
C LEU A 5 9.65 -9.73 6.88
N TRP A 6 8.71 -10.67 6.72
CA TRP A 6 7.30 -10.35 6.53
C TRP A 6 6.70 -9.62 7.73
N ILE A 7 7.01 -10.06 8.96
CA ILE A 7 6.55 -9.40 10.20
C ILE A 7 7.10 -7.97 10.30
N ILE A 8 8.40 -7.78 10.04
CA ILE A 8 9.03 -6.44 10.04
C ILE A 8 8.35 -5.55 8.99
N TYR A 9 8.17 -6.06 7.78
CA TYR A 9 7.52 -5.35 6.69
C TYR A 9 6.07 -4.95 7.03
N LEU A 10 5.30 -5.87 7.63
CA LEU A 10 3.94 -5.62 8.09
C LEU A 10 3.89 -4.51 9.15
N GLY A 11 4.86 -4.51 10.08
CA GLY A 11 5.04 -3.45 11.07
C GLY A 11 5.39 -2.09 10.44
N ILE A 12 6.28 -2.06 9.45
CA ILE A 12 6.65 -0.83 8.72
C ILE A 12 5.42 -0.24 8.01
N LEU A 13 4.65 -1.07 7.29
CA LEU A 13 3.42 -0.61 6.63
C LEU A 13 2.40 -0.06 7.62
N GLY A 14 2.18 -0.78 8.73
CA GLY A 14 1.25 -0.35 9.77
C GLY A 14 1.67 0.96 10.43
N ALA A 15 2.96 1.10 10.78
CA ALA A 15 3.51 2.32 11.36
C ALA A 15 3.43 3.51 10.40
N ALA A 16 3.71 3.29 9.11
CA ALA A 16 3.57 4.32 8.08
C ALA A 16 2.12 4.78 7.98
N ALA A 17 1.17 3.85 7.87
CA ALA A 17 -0.26 4.13 7.79
C ALA A 17 -0.76 4.98 8.98
N ILE A 18 -0.36 4.62 10.21
CA ILE A 18 -0.66 5.39 11.43
C ILE A 18 0.00 6.78 11.38
N GLY A 19 1.25 6.87 10.95
CA GLY A 19 1.95 8.15 10.81
C GLY A 19 1.26 9.11 9.83
N PHE A 20 0.80 8.60 8.69
CA PHE A 20 0.00 9.36 7.72
C PHE A 20 -1.35 9.81 8.31
N LEU A 21 -1.99 8.96 9.10
CA LEU A 21 -3.25 9.25 9.78
C LEU A 21 -3.09 10.39 10.80
N LEU A 22 -2.06 10.31 11.66
CA LEU A 22 -1.77 11.31 12.69
C LEU A 22 -1.38 12.68 12.10
N LYS A 23 -0.69 12.69 10.95
CA LYS A 23 -0.37 13.93 10.22
C LYS A 23 -1.57 14.55 9.50
N GLY A 24 -2.76 13.92 9.53
CA GLY A 24 -3.97 14.44 8.89
C GLY A 24 -3.86 14.52 7.36
N LYS A 25 -3.00 13.71 6.74
CA LYS A 25 -2.75 13.75 5.28
C LYS A 25 -3.96 13.29 4.46
N TYR A 26 -4.92 12.58 5.05
CA TYR A 26 -6.16 12.11 4.39
C TYR A 26 -7.27 13.17 4.35
N LYS A 27 -6.99 14.34 3.76
CA LYS A 27 -7.94 15.46 3.71
C LYS A 27 -9.07 15.25 2.69
N THR A 28 -8.77 14.61 1.56
CA THR A 28 -9.72 14.41 0.46
C THR A 28 -10.45 13.06 0.55
N VAL A 29 -11.63 12.96 -0.06
CA VAL A 29 -12.41 11.71 -0.11
C VAL A 29 -11.62 10.59 -0.80
N TYR A 30 -10.88 10.91 -1.88
CA TYR A 30 -10.04 9.95 -2.58
C TYR A 30 -8.91 9.39 -1.71
N LEU A 31 -8.24 10.25 -0.93
CA LEU A 31 -7.18 9.84 -0.01
C LEU A 31 -7.73 8.96 1.13
N LYS A 32 -8.94 9.25 1.62
CA LYS A 32 -9.61 8.39 2.61
C LYS A 32 -9.96 7.03 2.03
N LEU A 33 -10.43 6.99 0.78
CA LEU A 33 -10.76 5.73 0.10
C LEU A 33 -9.50 4.90 -0.15
N ASP A 34 -8.42 5.53 -0.61
CA ASP A 34 -7.10 4.93 -0.78
C ASP A 34 -6.56 4.32 0.52
N PHE A 35 -6.70 5.03 1.63
CA PHE A 35 -6.36 4.52 2.95
C PHE A 35 -7.17 3.27 3.32
N VAL A 36 -8.49 3.27 3.08
CA VAL A 36 -9.35 2.12 3.39
C VAL A 36 -8.94 0.90 2.56
N VAL A 37 -8.71 1.08 1.25
CA VAL A 37 -8.23 0.01 0.36
C VAL A 37 -6.88 -0.54 0.86
N SER A 38 -5.95 0.35 1.22
CA SER A 38 -4.65 -0.01 1.78
C SER A 38 -4.75 -0.80 3.08
N VAL A 39 -5.64 -0.41 4.00
CA VAL A 39 -5.88 -1.13 5.26
C VAL A 39 -6.44 -2.52 4.99
N ILE A 40 -7.37 -2.67 4.04
CA ILE A 40 -7.94 -3.98 3.68
C ILE A 40 -6.86 -4.89 3.09
N ALA A 41 -6.03 -4.37 2.17
CA ALA A 41 -4.90 -5.12 1.61
C ALA A 41 -3.89 -5.53 2.70
N TRP A 42 -3.60 -4.63 3.64
CA TRP A 42 -2.75 -4.90 4.79
C TRP A 42 -3.32 -5.99 5.71
N ILE A 43 -4.64 -6.03 5.93
CA ILE A 43 -5.29 -7.12 6.69
C ILE A 43 -5.12 -8.47 5.96
N GLY A 44 -5.22 -8.48 4.63
CA GLY A 44 -4.96 -9.69 3.86
C GLY A 44 -3.51 -10.18 3.99
N LEU A 45 -2.55 -9.24 3.95
CA LEU A 45 -1.16 -9.56 4.26
C LEU A 45 -0.98 -10.04 5.70
N PHE A 46 -1.71 -9.48 6.67
CA PHE A 46 -1.68 -9.98 8.04
C PHE A 46 -2.16 -11.43 8.14
N GLY A 47 -3.25 -11.77 7.45
CA GLY A 47 -3.73 -13.15 7.35
C GLY A 47 -2.68 -14.08 6.74
N PHE A 48 -2.00 -13.65 5.69
CA PHE A 48 -0.87 -14.37 5.08
C PHE A 48 0.26 -14.64 6.09
N VAL A 49 0.72 -13.61 6.79
CA VAL A 49 1.91 -13.69 7.66
C VAL A 49 1.65 -14.50 8.93
N THR A 50 0.39 -14.54 9.38
CA THR A 50 -0.03 -15.26 10.59
C THR A 50 -0.64 -16.63 10.32
N ASP A 51 -0.70 -17.05 9.05
CA ASP A 51 -1.37 -18.28 8.61
C ASP A 51 -2.83 -18.37 9.13
N MET A 52 -3.50 -17.23 9.29
CA MET A 52 -4.87 -17.15 9.80
C MET A 52 -5.87 -17.07 8.65
N ASN A 53 -6.91 -17.89 8.69
CA ASN A 53 -8.06 -17.79 7.79
C ASN A 53 -9.06 -16.75 8.30
N LEU A 54 -8.90 -15.49 7.89
CA LEU A 54 -9.73 -14.37 8.33
C LEU A 54 -11.10 -14.35 7.64
N LEU A 55 -11.10 -14.57 6.31
CA LEU A 55 -12.27 -14.57 5.45
C LEU A 55 -12.13 -15.69 4.41
N THR A 56 -13.16 -15.91 3.60
CA THR A 56 -13.12 -16.92 2.55
C THR A 56 -12.11 -16.55 1.45
N PRO A 57 -11.45 -17.53 0.80
CA PRO A 57 -10.52 -17.26 -0.29
C PRO A 57 -11.12 -16.45 -1.44
N LEU A 58 -12.43 -16.62 -1.72
CA LEU A 58 -13.14 -15.83 -2.73
C LEU A 58 -13.09 -14.34 -2.45
N VAL A 59 -13.27 -13.94 -1.17
CA VAL A 59 -13.21 -12.53 -0.76
C VAL A 59 -11.81 -11.98 -1.01
N TRP A 60 -10.77 -12.72 -0.63
CA TRP A 60 -9.39 -12.28 -0.82
C TRP A 60 -8.98 -12.18 -2.29
N LYS A 61 -9.51 -13.03 -3.18
CA LYS A 61 -9.32 -12.89 -4.63
C LYS A 61 -9.94 -11.60 -5.17
N ILE A 62 -11.15 -11.26 -4.72
CA ILE A 62 -11.81 -10.01 -5.09
C ILE A 62 -11.02 -8.82 -4.55
N VAL A 63 -10.63 -8.86 -3.27
CA VAL A 63 -9.80 -7.82 -2.63
C VAL A 63 -8.50 -7.61 -3.40
N PHE A 64 -7.80 -8.69 -3.78
CA PHE A 64 -6.56 -8.60 -4.57
C PHE A 64 -6.77 -7.84 -5.88
N VAL A 65 -7.78 -8.24 -6.68
CA VAL A 65 -8.05 -7.60 -7.98
C VAL A 65 -8.49 -6.15 -7.80
N CYS A 66 -9.41 -5.88 -6.88
CA CYS A 66 -9.93 -4.54 -6.65
C CYS A 66 -8.86 -3.59 -6.09
N ALA A 67 -8.05 -4.04 -5.12
CA ALA A 67 -6.98 -3.24 -4.55
C ALA A 67 -5.89 -2.95 -5.59
N LEU A 68 -5.46 -3.96 -6.36
CA LEU A 68 -4.44 -3.76 -7.39
C LEU A 68 -4.91 -2.79 -8.48
N LEU A 69 -6.16 -2.94 -8.94
CA LEU A 69 -6.75 -2.01 -9.90
C LEU A 69 -6.86 -0.60 -9.31
N TRP A 70 -7.26 -0.48 -8.04
CA TRP A 70 -7.33 0.79 -7.33
C TRP A 70 -5.96 1.47 -7.29
N ASP A 71 -4.90 0.78 -6.85
CA ASP A 71 -3.56 1.37 -6.72
C ASP A 71 -2.97 1.78 -8.08
N VAL A 72 -3.22 1.00 -9.13
CA VAL A 72 -2.83 1.36 -10.51
C VAL A 72 -3.58 2.61 -10.97
N CYS A 73 -4.89 2.68 -10.75
CA CYS A 73 -5.68 3.87 -11.06
C CYS A 73 -5.24 5.08 -10.23
N PHE A 74 -5.01 4.90 -8.93
CA PHE A 74 -4.59 5.96 -8.02
C PHE A 74 -3.22 6.52 -8.40
N GLY A 75 -2.25 5.63 -8.67
CA GLY A 75 -0.89 6.01 -9.08
C GLY A 75 -0.84 6.75 -10.43
N ILE A 76 -1.70 6.40 -11.39
CA ILE A 76 -1.72 7.04 -12.72
C ILE A 76 -2.52 8.35 -12.70
N PHE A 77 -3.70 8.37 -12.08
CA PHE A 77 -4.65 9.49 -12.19
C PHE A 77 -4.50 10.54 -11.07
N PHE A 78 -4.16 10.12 -9.84
CA PHE A 78 -4.23 10.98 -8.65
C PHE A 78 -2.86 11.43 -8.10
N ASN A 79 -1.78 10.75 -8.46
CA ASN A 79 -0.42 11.13 -8.05
C ASN A 79 0.03 12.51 -8.61
N LYS A 80 -0.70 13.07 -9.58
CA LYS A 80 -0.51 14.45 -10.08
C LYS A 80 -1.05 15.55 -9.14
N MET A 81 -1.93 15.22 -8.18
CA MET A 81 -2.60 16.20 -7.31
C MET A 81 -1.95 16.41 -5.93
N ASN A 82 -1.02 15.55 -5.51
CA ASN A 82 -0.40 15.62 -4.19
C ASN A 82 0.82 16.56 -4.17
N GLY A 83 0.60 17.83 -4.52
CA GLY A 83 1.59 18.90 -4.44
C GLY A 83 2.18 19.14 -3.04
N GLU A 84 1.63 18.53 -1.99
CA GLU A 84 2.14 18.64 -0.60
C GLU A 84 3.41 17.80 -0.35
N ASP A 85 3.61 16.63 -1.00
CA ASP A 85 4.86 15.86 -0.88
C ASP A 85 6.00 16.43 -1.76
N VAL A 86 5.66 17.32 -2.69
CA VAL A 86 6.60 17.97 -3.60
C VAL A 86 7.38 19.09 -2.90
N GLU A 87 6.89 19.61 -1.77
CA GLU A 87 7.54 20.68 -1.02
C GLU A 87 8.81 20.23 -0.29
N GLU A 88 8.82 19.02 0.29
CA GLU A 88 10.03 18.44 0.90
C GLU A 88 11.05 18.00 -0.16
N MET A 89 10.62 17.73 -1.40
CA MET A 89 11.49 17.35 -2.51
C MET A 89 11.79 18.50 -3.48
N LYS A 90 11.50 19.77 -3.13
CA LYS A 90 11.56 20.90 -4.07
C LYS A 90 12.88 20.99 -4.85
N GLU A 91 13.98 20.64 -4.20
CA GLU A 91 15.35 20.68 -4.75
C GLU A 91 15.71 19.52 -5.70
N LEU A 92 14.91 18.44 -5.73
CA LEU A 92 15.18 17.28 -6.60
C LEU A 92 14.67 17.51 -8.03
N SER A 93 15.43 17.02 -9.02
CA SER A 93 15.01 17.04 -10.42
C SER A 93 13.72 16.25 -10.64
N LEU A 94 12.90 16.63 -11.63
CA LEU A 94 11.65 15.92 -11.97
C LEU A 94 11.88 14.42 -12.26
N PHE A 95 13.04 14.07 -12.81
CA PHE A 95 13.44 12.70 -13.04
C PHE A 95 13.72 11.96 -11.72
N ALA A 96 14.51 12.56 -10.82
CA ALA A 96 14.81 11.97 -9.51
C ALA A 96 13.54 11.75 -8.68
N LYS A 97 12.63 12.74 -8.65
CA LYS A 97 11.32 12.60 -8.00
C LYS A 97 10.55 11.40 -8.54
N ARG A 98 10.44 11.27 -9.87
CA ARG A 98 9.72 10.16 -10.51
C ARG A 98 10.35 8.81 -10.18
N VAL A 99 11.68 8.72 -10.21
CA VAL A 99 12.42 7.48 -9.88
C VAL A 99 12.21 7.11 -8.42
N ILE A 100 12.34 8.06 -7.49
CA ILE A 100 12.13 7.82 -6.05
C ILE A 100 10.70 7.36 -5.81
N THR A 101 9.69 8.07 -6.32
CA THR A 101 8.28 7.68 -6.15
C THR A 101 8.02 6.29 -6.72
N PHE A 102 8.54 5.98 -7.91
CA PHE A 102 8.38 4.66 -8.52
C PHE A 102 9.04 3.56 -7.69
N PHE A 103 10.28 3.78 -7.23
CA PHE A 103 11.00 2.82 -6.40
C PHE A 103 10.31 2.59 -5.06
N THR A 104 9.84 3.68 -4.45
CA THR A 104 9.07 3.65 -3.19
C THR A 104 7.80 2.84 -3.37
N MET A 105 7.06 3.06 -4.46
CA MET A 105 5.86 2.30 -4.79
C MET A 105 6.16 0.81 -5.02
N LEU A 106 7.24 0.48 -5.72
CA LEU A 106 7.62 -0.90 -6.00
C LEU A 106 8.06 -1.65 -4.73
N VAL A 107 8.84 -1.01 -3.87
CA VAL A 107 9.33 -1.61 -2.61
C VAL A 107 8.21 -1.71 -1.57
N LEU A 108 7.29 -0.74 -1.49
CA LEU A 108 6.20 -0.75 -0.52
C LEU A 108 4.96 -1.52 -0.98
N LEU A 109 4.61 -1.54 -2.27
CA LEU A 109 3.43 -2.27 -2.75
C LEU A 109 3.78 -3.66 -3.30
N GLY A 110 4.99 -3.85 -3.85
CA GLY A 110 5.38 -5.12 -4.46
C GLY A 110 5.24 -6.31 -3.51
N PRO A 111 5.88 -6.30 -2.33
CA PRO A 111 5.75 -7.40 -1.37
C PRO A 111 4.31 -7.55 -0.84
N LEU A 112 3.57 -6.45 -0.64
CA LEU A 112 2.17 -6.46 -0.21
C LEU A 112 1.32 -7.31 -1.16
N TYR A 113 1.41 -7.05 -2.47
CA TYR A 113 0.63 -7.77 -3.46
C TYR A 113 1.12 -9.21 -3.67
N VAL A 114 2.40 -9.49 -3.50
CA VAL A 114 2.92 -10.87 -3.51
C VAL A 114 2.34 -11.68 -2.34
N GLY A 115 2.31 -11.11 -1.13
CA GLY A 115 1.73 -11.78 0.04
C GLY A 115 0.21 -11.94 -0.09
N LEU A 116 -0.48 -10.90 -0.54
CA LEU A 116 -1.93 -10.93 -0.75
C LEU A 116 -2.33 -11.93 -1.85
N PHE A 117 -1.54 -12.04 -2.93
CA PHE A 117 -1.75 -13.04 -3.97
C PHE A 117 -1.61 -14.46 -3.43
N HIS A 118 -0.55 -14.75 -2.66
CA HIS A 118 -0.40 -16.07 -2.06
C HIS A 118 -1.60 -16.40 -1.16
N TYR A 119 -1.99 -15.48 -0.28
CA TYR A 119 -3.11 -15.68 0.64
C TYR A 119 -4.48 -15.84 -0.04
N ALA A 120 -4.67 -15.20 -1.19
CA ALA A 120 -5.93 -15.28 -1.92
C ALA A 120 -6.05 -16.59 -2.73
N PHE A 121 -4.94 -17.15 -3.20
CA PHE A 121 -4.96 -18.23 -4.20
C PHE A 121 -4.39 -19.57 -3.73
N PHE A 122 -3.62 -19.60 -2.63
CA PHE A 122 -2.96 -20.78 -2.08
C PHE A 122 -3.33 -20.96 -0.60
#